data_AF-A0AAV8Y7Q7-F1
#
_entry.id   AF-A0AAV8Y7Q7-F1
#
_cell.length_a   1.000
_cell.length_b   1.000
_cell.length_c   1.000
_cell.angle_alpha   90.00
_cell.angle_beta   90.00
_cell.angle_gamma   90.00
#
_symmetry.space_group_name_H-M   'P 1'
#
loop_
_entity.id
_entity.type
_entity.pdbx_description
1 polymer ?
#
loop_
_entity_poly.entity_id
_entity_poly.type
_entity_poly.pdbx_seq_one_letter_code
_entity_poly.pdbx_strand_id
1 'polypeptide(L)'
;MAFLEWRKFHFFDLKKNVDDGKIAELFKESHVTTTSNGNNHLILGDSLGQIYIISRSWYVTSFRGYEISVDFSYQLRNSPLLVTIGQDEPGINPLIKVWDTSRIDKNGMPYCYRITRAVPNNKVVQASALCKDKEQKFQLDNIGCKKKCSVLAESMQESHFMIGRNDVSAFLI
;
A
#
# COMPACT_ATOMS: atom_id res chain seq x y z
N MET A 1 -25.26 47.48 13.33
CA MET A 1 -24.64 46.71 12.23
C MET A 1 -23.77 45.63 12.88
N ALA A 2 -24.17 44.37 12.80
CA ALA A 2 -23.42 43.26 13.38
C ALA A 2 -22.39 42.77 12.35
N PHE A 3 -21.12 42.78 12.74
CA PHE A 3 -19.99 42.40 11.89
C PHE A 3 -19.93 40.86 11.83
N LEU A 4 -20.15 40.28 10.64
CA LEU A 4 -20.01 38.84 10.39
C LEU A 4 -18.52 38.50 10.25
N GLU A 5 -17.81 38.47 11.37
CA GLU A 5 -16.44 37.97 11.42
C GLU A 5 -16.44 36.44 11.50
N TRP A 6 -15.90 35.79 10.47
CA TRP A 6 -15.73 34.34 10.44
C TRP A 6 -14.72 33.94 11.51
N ARG A 7 -15.19 33.27 12.57
CA ARG A 7 -14.33 32.71 13.61
C ARG A 7 -13.47 31.59 13.01
N LYS A 8 -12.17 31.85 12.81
CA LYS A 8 -11.20 30.80 12.49
C LYS A 8 -11.05 29.89 13.71
N PHE A 9 -11.57 28.67 13.61
CA PHE A 9 -11.28 27.61 14.57
C PHE A 9 -9.94 26.97 14.21
N HIS A 10 -8.96 27.12 15.09
CA HIS A 10 -7.71 26.38 14.99
C HIS A 10 -7.94 24.96 15.53
N PHE A 11 -8.24 24.02 14.63
CA PHE A 11 -8.47 22.61 14.99
C PHE A 11 -7.18 21.85 15.29
N PHE A 12 -6.03 22.38 14.90
CA PHE A 12 -4.73 21.75 15.07
C PHE A 12 -3.63 22.81 15.18
N ASP A 13 -2.61 22.48 15.96
CA ASP A 13 -1.38 23.26 16.07
C ASP A 13 -0.29 22.58 15.25
N LEU A 14 0.23 23.31 14.24
CA LEU A 14 1.24 22.78 13.33
C LEU A 14 2.62 22.89 13.97
N LYS A 15 3.10 21.78 14.53
CA LYS A 15 4.49 21.66 14.99
C LYS A 15 5.39 21.30 13.82
N LYS A 16 6.27 22.22 13.45
CA LYS A 16 7.29 22.01 12.41
C LYS A 16 8.48 21.23 12.98
N ASN A 17 9.19 20.51 12.11
CA ASN A 17 10.45 19.81 12.42
C ASN A 17 10.35 18.85 13.61
N VAL A 18 9.20 18.17 13.75
CA VAL A 18 8.97 17.16 14.80
C VAL A 18 9.89 15.93 14.68
N ASP A 19 10.48 15.73 13.50
CA ASP A 19 11.40 14.66 13.16
C ASP A 19 12.86 15.15 13.06
N ASP A 20 13.15 16.42 13.40
CA ASP A 20 14.45 17.07 13.23
C ASP A 20 15.02 16.95 11.79
N GLY A 21 14.15 16.87 10.78
CA GLY A 21 14.56 16.76 9.37
C GLY A 21 15.02 15.36 8.94
N LYS A 22 14.91 14.35 9.81
CA LYS A 22 15.28 12.96 9.49
C LYS A 22 14.60 12.45 8.22
N ILE A 23 13.32 12.76 8.01
CA ILE A 23 12.60 12.31 6.82
C ILE A 23 13.13 13.00 5.56
N ALA A 24 13.42 14.30 5.64
CA ALA A 24 13.98 15.04 4.50
C ALA A 24 15.35 14.49 4.07
N GLU A 25 16.13 13.96 5.00
CA GLU A 25 17.41 13.31 4.67
C GLU A 25 17.26 11.98 3.94
N LEU A 26 16.17 11.24 4.15
CA LEU A 26 15.93 9.95 3.52
C LEU A 26 15.65 10.07 2.01
N PHE A 27 15.08 11.19 1.58
CA PHE A 27 14.60 11.41 0.20
C PHE A 27 15.48 12.41 -0.58
N LYS A 28 16.79 12.41 -0.33
CA LYS A 28 17.73 13.27 -1.10
C LYS A 28 17.89 12.79 -2.54
N GLU A 29 17.89 11.48 -2.75
CA GLU A 29 18.17 10.83 -4.04
C GLU A 29 16.94 10.18 -4.67
N SER A 30 15.81 10.15 -3.95
CA SER A 30 14.55 9.57 -4.40
C SER A 30 13.38 10.48 -4.03
N HIS A 31 12.21 10.22 -4.62
CA HIS A 31 10.98 10.88 -4.22
C HIS A 31 9.94 9.86 -3.77
N VAL A 32 9.06 10.30 -2.87
CA VAL A 32 7.96 9.48 -2.35
C VAL A 32 6.96 9.23 -3.48
N THR A 33 6.68 7.96 -3.74
CA THR A 33 5.72 7.49 -4.75
C THR A 33 4.40 7.06 -4.12
N THR A 34 4.46 6.49 -2.92
CA THR A 34 3.27 5.99 -2.22
C THR A 34 3.37 6.26 -0.72
N THR A 35 2.20 6.47 -0.11
CA THR A 35 2.07 6.64 1.34
C THR A 35 0.89 5.81 1.84
N SER A 36 1.04 5.20 3.00
CA SER A 36 -0.02 4.48 3.69
C SER A 36 0.11 4.65 5.20
N ASN A 37 -0.98 4.42 5.93
CA ASN A 37 -0.97 4.41 7.40
C ASN A 37 -1.75 3.21 7.93
N GLY A 38 -1.35 2.70 9.09
CA GLY A 38 -2.02 1.60 9.76
C GLY A 38 -1.09 0.94 10.77
N ASN A 39 -1.65 0.17 11.69
CA ASN A 39 -0.88 -0.58 12.70
C ASN A 39 0.15 0.29 13.46
N ASN A 40 -0.23 1.54 13.80
CA ASN A 40 0.64 2.54 14.44
C ASN A 40 1.90 2.96 13.65
N HIS A 41 1.94 2.69 12.35
CA HIS A 41 3.02 3.06 11.45
C HIS A 41 2.54 3.96 10.31
N LEU A 42 3.44 4.84 9.87
CA LEU A 42 3.40 5.48 8.57
C LEU A 42 4.31 4.68 7.64
N ILE A 43 3.79 4.35 6.46
CA ILE A 43 4.52 3.64 5.42
C ILE A 43 4.75 4.59 4.27
N LEU A 44 5.99 4.70 3.82
CA LEU A 44 6.36 5.43 2.61
C LEU A 44 7.05 4.47 1.65
N GLY A 45 6.75 4.57 0.36
CA GLY A 45 7.53 3.93 -0.70
C GLY A 45 8.11 4.98 -1.61
N ASP A 46 9.23 4.66 -2.26
CA ASP A 46 9.93 5.59 -3.14
C ASP A 46 10.12 5.09 -4.57
N SER A 47 10.69 5.98 -5.38
CA SER A 47 11.01 5.77 -6.78
C SER A 47 12.24 4.87 -7.04
N LEU A 48 12.90 4.37 -5.99
CA LEU A 48 14.09 3.50 -6.08
C LEU A 48 13.83 2.11 -5.47
N GLY A 49 12.57 1.79 -5.16
CA GLY A 49 12.16 0.49 -4.65
C GLY A 49 12.30 0.34 -3.13
N GLN A 50 12.63 1.41 -2.42
CA GLN A 50 12.78 1.43 -0.97
C GLN A 50 11.42 1.63 -0.28
N ILE A 51 11.21 0.88 0.79
CA ILE A 51 10.06 1.02 1.69
C ILE A 51 10.56 1.49 3.05
N TYR A 52 9.87 2.47 3.62
CA TYR A 52 10.14 3.06 4.92
C TYR A 52 8.95 2.85 5.85
N ILE A 53 9.20 2.26 7.01
CA ILE A 53 8.25 2.08 8.11
C ILE A 53 8.64 3.07 9.20
N ILE A 54 7.75 4.00 9.50
CA ILE A 54 8.00 5.08 10.45
C ILE A 54 7.05 4.90 11.63
N SER A 55 7.60 4.79 12.83
CA SER A 55 6.83 4.70 14.08
C SER A 55 6.30 6.07 14.52
N ARG A 56 5.38 6.09 15.49
CA ARG A 56 4.94 7.34 16.15
C ARG A 56 6.06 8.07 16.90
N SER A 57 7.17 7.39 17.20
CA SER A 57 8.37 7.96 17.83
C SER A 57 9.43 8.40 16.81
N TRP A 58 9.09 8.49 15.52
CA TRP A 58 10.02 8.84 14.43
C TRP A 58 11.20 7.88 14.30
N TYR A 59 11.05 6.64 14.77
CA TYR A 59 11.98 5.58 14.45
C TYR A 59 11.70 5.08 13.03
N VAL A 60 12.73 5.04 12.20
CA VAL A 60 12.62 4.66 10.78
C VAL A 60 13.29 3.31 10.59
N THR A 61 12.54 2.36 10.07
CA THR A 61 13.05 1.10 9.52
C THR A 61 12.89 1.15 8.02
N SER A 62 13.95 0.90 7.26
CA SER A 62 13.90 0.88 5.81
C SER A 62 14.40 -0.45 5.26
N PHE A 63 13.78 -0.91 4.18
CA PHE A 63 14.20 -2.10 3.46
C PHE A 63 13.91 -1.97 1.96
N ARG A 64 14.74 -2.59 1.13
CA ARG A 64 14.53 -2.62 -0.32
C ARG A 64 13.43 -3.63 -0.64
N GLY A 65 12.26 -3.14 -0.99
CA GLY A 65 11.10 -3.94 -1.31
C GLY A 65 11.04 -4.34 -2.78
N TYR A 66 11.58 -3.49 -3.66
CA TYR A 66 11.60 -3.70 -5.10
C TYR A 66 12.94 -3.26 -5.72
N GLU A 67 13.25 -3.72 -6.92
CA GLU A 67 14.49 -3.31 -7.60
C GLU A 67 14.38 -1.95 -8.32
N ILE A 68 13.18 -1.55 -8.73
CA ILE A 68 12.97 -0.32 -9.51
C ILE A 68 12.15 0.70 -8.72
N SER A 69 10.89 0.39 -8.42
CA SER A 69 9.98 1.35 -7.76
C SER A 69 8.94 0.66 -6.90
N VAL A 70 8.47 1.37 -5.88
CA VAL A 70 7.24 1.02 -5.16
C VAL A 70 6.13 1.90 -5.75
N ASP A 71 5.09 1.30 -6.31
CA ASP A 71 4.01 2.05 -6.97
C ASP A 71 2.82 2.26 -6.01
N PHE A 72 2.49 1.24 -5.22
CA PHE A 72 1.40 1.28 -4.25
C PHE A 72 1.79 0.62 -2.93
N SER A 73 1.22 1.13 -1.83
CA SER A 73 1.33 0.56 -0.50
C SER A 73 -0.02 0.61 0.21
N TYR A 74 -0.32 -0.43 0.99
CA TYR A 74 -1.50 -0.50 1.82
C TYR A 74 -1.21 -1.29 3.10
N GLN A 75 -1.17 -0.57 4.21
CA GLN A 75 -1.03 -1.13 5.56
C GLN A 75 -2.40 -1.43 6.13
N LEU A 76 -2.62 -2.66 6.60
CA LEU A 76 -3.85 -2.98 7.29
C LEU A 76 -3.91 -2.25 8.63
N ARG A 77 -5.05 -1.60 8.93
CA ARG A 77 -5.19 -0.73 10.11
C ARG A 77 -4.89 -1.43 11.46
N ASN A 78 -5.33 -2.67 11.62
CA ASN A 78 -5.22 -3.43 12.86
C ASN A 78 -4.49 -4.77 12.66
N SER A 79 -3.58 -4.85 11.68
CA SER A 79 -2.82 -6.06 11.36
C SER A 79 -1.41 -5.67 10.91
N PRO A 80 -0.38 -6.48 11.22
CA PRO A 80 0.98 -6.25 10.76
C PRO A 80 1.17 -6.54 9.27
N LEU A 81 0.13 -6.94 8.56
CA LEU A 81 0.21 -7.17 7.13
C LEU A 81 0.30 -5.84 6.36
N LEU A 82 1.37 -5.71 5.59
CA LEU A 82 1.60 -4.66 4.62
C LEU A 82 1.53 -5.28 3.22
N VAL A 83 0.72 -4.70 2.34
CA VAL A 83 0.69 -5.09 0.93
C VAL A 83 1.28 -3.97 0.11
N THR A 84 2.21 -4.30 -0.77
CA THR A 84 2.78 -3.35 -1.71
C THR A 84 2.68 -3.88 -3.13
N ILE A 85 2.70 -2.94 -4.09
CA ILE A 85 2.83 -3.22 -5.51
C ILE A 85 4.00 -2.40 -6.03
N GLY A 86 4.86 -3.00 -6.85
CA GLY A 86 6.01 -2.32 -7.44
C GLY A 86 6.63 -3.10 -8.59
N GLN A 87 7.78 -2.63 -9.07
CA GLN A 87 8.48 -3.19 -10.23
C GLN A 87 9.86 -3.73 -9.83
N ASP A 88 10.15 -4.98 -10.17
CA ASP A 88 11.51 -5.55 -10.06
C ASP A 88 12.22 -5.63 -11.43
N GLU A 89 11.48 -5.57 -12.52
CA GLU A 89 12.02 -5.68 -13.88
C GLU A 89 11.43 -4.56 -14.76
N PRO A 90 12.21 -4.04 -15.74
CA PRO A 90 11.69 -3.07 -16.69
C PRO A 90 10.50 -3.65 -17.48
N GLY A 91 9.41 -2.88 -17.58
CA GLY A 91 8.19 -3.30 -18.26
C GLY A 91 6.95 -3.02 -17.42
N ILE A 92 5.82 -3.60 -17.81
CA ILE A 92 4.52 -3.34 -17.18
C ILE A 92 4.03 -4.65 -16.51
N ASN A 93 4.86 -5.19 -15.60
CA ASN A 93 4.59 -6.44 -14.89
C ASN A 93 4.72 -6.25 -13.38
N PRO A 94 3.75 -5.56 -12.76
CA PRO A 94 3.81 -5.28 -11.33
C PRO A 94 3.84 -6.56 -10.51
N LEU A 95 4.66 -6.55 -9.46
CA LEU A 95 4.71 -7.56 -8.42
C LEU A 95 3.95 -7.06 -7.21
N ILE A 96 3.10 -7.93 -6.68
CA ILE A 96 2.43 -7.75 -5.40
C ILE A 96 3.28 -8.48 -4.36
N LYS A 97 3.67 -7.79 -3.29
CA LYS A 97 4.39 -8.38 -2.17
C LYS A 97 3.60 -8.18 -0.88
N VAL A 98 3.45 -9.25 -0.10
CA VAL A 98 2.75 -9.25 1.20
C VAL A 98 3.78 -9.47 2.30
N TRP A 99 3.90 -8.48 3.18
CA TRP A 99 4.90 -8.40 4.22
C TRP A 99 4.27 -8.50 5.61
N ASP A 100 4.97 -9.11 6.55
CA ASP A 100 4.64 -9.12 7.97
C ASP A 100 5.57 -8.17 8.73
N THR A 101 5.07 -6.98 9.05
CA THR A 101 5.86 -5.97 9.78
C THR A 101 6.10 -6.33 11.24
N SER A 102 5.52 -7.43 11.76
CA SER A 102 5.80 -7.93 13.11
C SER A 102 7.00 -8.88 13.16
N ARG A 103 7.35 -9.47 12.02
CA ARG A 103 8.44 -10.44 11.88
C ARG A 103 9.59 -9.80 11.11
N ILE A 104 10.36 -8.98 11.81
CA ILE A 104 11.51 -8.26 11.26
C ILE A 104 12.78 -9.09 11.52
N ASP A 105 13.58 -9.28 10.47
CA ASP A 105 14.87 -9.95 10.59
C ASP A 105 15.95 -9.05 11.25
N LYS A 106 17.16 -9.59 11.43
CA LYS A 106 18.30 -8.86 11.99
C LYS A 106 18.74 -7.64 11.17
N ASN A 107 18.36 -7.56 9.91
CA ASN A 107 18.71 -6.48 8.99
C ASN A 107 17.59 -5.44 8.86
N GLY A 108 16.48 -5.58 9.60
CA GLY A 108 15.34 -4.67 9.51
C GLY A 108 14.34 -5.02 8.39
N MET A 109 14.49 -6.15 7.71
CA MET A 109 13.59 -6.59 6.64
C MET A 109 12.38 -7.37 7.21
N PRO A 110 11.15 -6.93 6.94
CA PRO A 110 9.95 -7.70 7.27
C PRO A 110 9.88 -9.03 6.50
N TYR A 111 9.29 -10.05 7.11
CA TYR A 111 9.08 -11.34 6.45
C TYR A 111 8.08 -11.21 5.29
N CYS A 112 8.46 -11.64 4.10
CA CYS A 112 7.59 -11.62 2.93
C CYS A 112 6.84 -12.96 2.80
N TYR A 113 5.55 -12.97 3.13
CA TYR A 113 4.71 -14.18 3.00
C TYR A 113 4.47 -14.57 1.56
N ARG A 114 4.36 -13.60 0.67
CA ARG A 114 3.93 -13.84 -0.71
C ARG A 114 4.48 -12.82 -1.67
N ILE A 115 4.90 -13.31 -2.83
CA ILE A 115 5.22 -12.53 -4.02
C ILE A 115 4.35 -13.08 -5.15
N THR A 116 3.63 -12.21 -5.85
CA THR A 116 2.75 -12.63 -6.96
C THR A 116 2.77 -11.60 -8.06
N ARG A 117 2.94 -12.04 -9.31
CA ARG A 117 2.88 -11.13 -10.46
C ARG A 117 1.44 -10.88 -10.86
N ALA A 118 1.06 -9.62 -11.04
CA ALA A 118 -0.27 -9.25 -11.45
C ALA A 118 -0.39 -9.27 -12.99
N VAL A 119 -0.49 -10.48 -13.57
CA VAL A 119 -0.63 -10.69 -15.03
C VAL A 119 -2.02 -11.28 -15.36
N PRO A 120 -3.08 -10.47 -15.41
CA PRO A 120 -4.41 -10.95 -15.72
C PRO A 120 -4.52 -11.38 -17.19
N ASN A 121 -4.98 -12.61 -17.42
CA ASN A 121 -5.15 -13.22 -18.74
C ASN A 121 -3.87 -13.22 -19.60
N ASN A 122 -2.71 -13.36 -18.96
CA ASN A 122 -1.41 -13.34 -19.63
C ASN A 122 -1.13 -12.04 -20.41
N LYS A 123 -1.83 -10.95 -20.05
CA LYS A 123 -1.61 -9.61 -20.59
C LYS A 123 -0.87 -8.75 -19.58
N VAL A 124 0.11 -8.05 -20.11
CA VAL A 124 0.88 -7.03 -19.42
C VAL A 124 -0.06 -5.86 -19.07
N VAL A 125 -0.17 -5.49 -17.79
CA VAL A 125 -1.04 -4.40 -17.32
C VAL A 125 -0.41 -3.62 -16.18
N GLN A 126 -0.67 -2.32 -16.13
CA GLN A 126 -0.22 -1.48 -15.04
C GLN A 126 -1.25 -1.51 -13.90
N ALA A 127 -0.78 -1.51 -12.65
CA ALA A 127 -1.64 -1.28 -11.51
C ALA A 127 -2.07 0.20 -11.49
N SER A 128 -3.36 0.45 -11.28
CA SER A 128 -3.92 1.82 -11.23
C SER A 128 -4.38 2.21 -9.83
N ALA A 129 -4.67 1.23 -8.96
CA ALA A 129 -5.09 1.44 -7.58
C ALA A 129 -4.77 0.22 -6.71
N LEU A 130 -4.79 0.38 -5.40
CA LEU A 130 -4.73 -0.69 -4.40
C LEU A 130 -5.75 -0.36 -3.31
N CYS A 131 -6.63 -1.30 -2.99
CA CYS A 131 -7.60 -1.13 -1.90
C CYS A 131 -7.76 -2.40 -1.06
N LYS A 132 -8.41 -2.25 0.08
CA LYS A 132 -8.93 -3.36 0.86
C LYS A 132 -10.45 -3.30 0.75
N ASP A 133 -11.10 -4.38 0.39
CA ASP A 133 -12.56 -4.41 0.43
C ASP A 133 -13.05 -4.76 1.83
N LYS A 134 -14.27 -4.36 2.14
CA LYS A 134 -14.95 -4.87 3.32
C LYS A 134 -15.31 -6.31 2.98
N GLU A 135 -14.91 -7.28 3.81
CA GLU A 135 -15.47 -8.63 3.72
C GLU A 135 -16.99 -8.54 3.90
N GLN A 136 -17.72 -8.43 2.79
CA GLN A 136 -19.16 -8.61 2.75
C GLN A 136 -19.42 -9.76 1.79
N LYS A 137 -19.75 -10.92 2.37
CA LYS A 137 -20.22 -12.07 1.61
C LYS A 137 -21.65 -11.76 1.15
N PHE A 138 -21.81 -11.29 -0.08
CA PHE A 138 -23.12 -11.21 -0.72
C PHE A 138 -23.38 -12.51 -1.48
N GLN A 139 -24.55 -13.13 -1.27
CA GLN A 139 -25.05 -14.07 -2.26
C GLN A 139 -25.39 -13.27 -3.51
N LEU A 140 -24.58 -13.44 -4.55
CA LEU A 140 -24.84 -12.80 -5.84
C LEU A 140 -26.15 -13.37 -6.39
N ASP A 141 -27.11 -12.50 -6.64
CA ASP A 141 -28.24 -12.78 -7.51
C ASP A 141 -27.75 -12.97 -8.96
N ASN A 142 -28.55 -13.63 -9.80
CA ASN A 142 -28.19 -13.95 -11.20
C ASN A 142 -28.10 -12.70 -12.12
N ILE A 143 -27.94 -11.51 -11.55
CA ILE A 143 -27.84 -10.22 -12.25
C ILE A 143 -26.44 -9.65 -11.94
N GLY A 144 -25.42 -10.15 -12.65
CA GLY A 144 -24.03 -9.76 -12.43
C GLY A 144 -23.15 -9.99 -13.66
N CYS A 145 -22.06 -9.22 -13.74
CA CYS A 145 -21.13 -9.02 -14.86
C CYS A 145 -20.84 -10.25 -15.76
N LYS A 146 -20.42 -9.98 -17.01
CA LYS A 146 -19.99 -11.01 -17.99
C LYS A 146 -19.07 -12.05 -17.34
N LYS A 147 -19.30 -13.33 -17.66
CA LYS A 147 -18.45 -14.46 -17.23
C LYS A 147 -16.97 -14.10 -17.45
N LYS A 148 -16.11 -14.35 -16.45
CA LYS A 148 -14.64 -14.10 -16.42
C LYS A 148 -14.19 -12.67 -16.06
N CYS A 149 -15.04 -11.84 -15.43
CA CYS A 149 -14.67 -10.51 -14.94
C CYS A 149 -14.01 -10.48 -13.54
N SER A 150 -13.88 -11.64 -12.88
CA SER A 150 -13.20 -11.81 -11.60
C SER A 150 -12.34 -13.07 -11.63
N VAL A 151 -11.11 -12.99 -11.15
CA VAL A 151 -10.26 -14.18 -10.90
C VAL A 151 -10.20 -14.39 -9.39
N LEU A 152 -10.66 -15.55 -8.94
CA LEU A 152 -10.43 -16.05 -7.60
C LEU A 152 -8.98 -16.53 -7.53
N ALA A 153 -8.14 -15.91 -6.71
CA ALA A 153 -6.91 -16.55 -6.26
C ALA A 153 -7.29 -17.47 -5.10
N GLU A 154 -7.54 -18.74 -5.41
CA GLU A 154 -7.73 -19.76 -4.39
C GLU A 154 -6.37 -20.05 -3.73
N SER A 155 -6.28 -19.78 -2.43
CA SER A 155 -5.15 -20.13 -1.60
C SER A 155 -5.69 -20.82 -0.36
N MET A 156 -5.25 -22.04 -0.09
CA MET A 156 -5.75 -22.93 0.97
C MET A 156 -5.43 -22.47 2.41
N GLN A 157 -5.04 -21.21 2.61
CA GLN A 157 -4.75 -20.61 3.92
C GLN A 157 -5.30 -19.19 3.92
N GLU A 158 -6.45 -19.00 4.57
CA GLU A 158 -7.11 -17.80 5.14
C GLU A 158 -6.80 -16.37 4.62
N SER A 159 -6.37 -16.18 3.38
CA SER A 159 -6.18 -14.85 2.79
C SER A 159 -6.50 -14.91 1.31
N HIS A 160 -7.78 -14.74 0.98
CA HIS A 160 -8.27 -14.71 -0.39
C HIS A 160 -8.03 -13.32 -0.98
N PHE A 161 -7.40 -13.27 -2.14
CA PHE A 161 -7.19 -12.05 -2.93
C PHE A 161 -8.04 -12.14 -4.19
N MET A 162 -8.74 -11.06 -4.54
CA MET A 162 -9.58 -10.98 -5.73
C MET A 162 -9.11 -9.84 -6.65
N ILE A 163 -8.98 -10.16 -7.94
CA ILE A 163 -8.75 -9.17 -9.01
C ILE A 163 -10.12 -8.79 -9.59
N GLY A 164 -10.59 -7.57 -9.32
CA GLY A 164 -11.83 -7.04 -9.91
C GLY A 164 -11.56 -6.13 -11.11
N ARG A 165 -12.43 -6.17 -12.14
CA ARG A 165 -12.36 -5.32 -13.34
C ARG A 165 -13.71 -4.71 -13.75
N ASN A 166 -13.64 -3.46 -14.24
CA ASN A 166 -14.07 -3.16 -15.63
C ASN A 166 -13.23 -2.04 -16.26
N ASP A 167 -12.82 -1.00 -15.53
CA ASP A 167 -11.91 0.07 -16.05
C ASP A 167 -10.96 0.63 -14.96
N VAL A 168 -10.87 -0.04 -13.82
CA VAL A 168 -9.98 0.33 -12.70
C VAL A 168 -9.39 -0.97 -12.18
N SER A 169 -8.06 -1.06 -12.12
CA SER A 169 -7.36 -2.15 -11.44
C SER A 169 -7.47 -1.92 -9.94
N ALA A 170 -8.56 -2.36 -9.33
CA ALA A 170 -8.74 -2.40 -7.89
C ALA A 170 -8.28 -3.78 -7.38
N PHE A 171 -7.23 -3.79 -6.57
CA PHE A 171 -6.79 -4.96 -5.82
C PHE A 171 -7.63 -5.02 -4.54
N LEU A 172 -8.22 -6.18 -4.22
CA LEU A 172 -8.97 -6.38 -2.98
C LEU A 172 -8.18 -7.28 -2.01
N ILE A 173 -7.79 -6.72 -0.87
CA ILE A 173 -7.40 -7.43 0.36
C ILE A 173 -8.61 -7.51 1.29
#